data_AF-A0A842RAZ3-F1
#
_entry.id   AF-A0A842RAZ3-F1
#
_cell.length_a   1.000
_cell.length_b   1.000
_cell.length_c   1.000
_cell.angle_alpha   90.00
_cell.angle_beta   90.00
_cell.angle_gamma   90.00
#
_symmetry.space_group_name_H-M   'P 1'
#
loop_
_entity.id
_entity.type
_entity.pdbx_description
1 polymer ?
#
loop_
_entity_poly.entity_id
_entity_poly.type
_entity_poly.pdbx_seq_one_letter_code
_entity_poly.pdbx_strand_id
1 'polypeptide(L)'
;MNNTSQTKQYSQQSQIIDSKGREWRTHKDKIEQLADLMNEQSIHPLETSDELFYIFDAVMTPEEIDFMLKMGGGNQTIENIHQKVDLPKKEAKQILENLIYKGMITIIKDKEGEDVYHLMSIFPGWFELYLMRGEKTEESKLFAERVEAYFRAAYEFGNEEVINQLLRDIGPHIKVLSTKPPKTKKISVGKKVERHENRVFATKSVINILEELDENETITVGHCFCRFEKLLVEDPCRAGLPLETCLSIGPAAEHLMQQGIARKITKEEAIKSVKEWQDKGCIHQATLTMPLKDFHSKYPIDIICNCCWDCCGLIGNYNRGYLPYILTSYHRAVILNPEKCTGCRTCVDYCPVQAIALNDIEKAVINEKLCIGCGQCYHHCPSNAIELIEDEREVFLPMLGKEQARIKPEDYDETEEDDLVDYLTPSTRSEVLEVLEETRQKFLNEEINKAFRKWNKTMLYYFTDLDEYWYFEIKNGKPQPLKEGKVENPDIFYTLSGRVFIGLMRGEIDGFKAFRKKLVKVKAPIRVLIKLQKLIG
;
A
#
# COMPACT_ATOMS: atom_id res chain seq x y z
N MET A 1 9.43 -26.61 22.06
CA MET A 1 9.43 -27.89 21.31
C MET A 1 9.49 -27.53 19.85
N ASN A 2 10.57 -27.91 19.17
CA ASN A 2 10.82 -27.59 17.76
C ASN A 2 9.76 -28.25 16.88
N ASN A 3 8.86 -27.45 16.31
CA ASN A 3 7.97 -27.89 15.25
C ASN A 3 8.51 -27.28 13.95
N THR A 4 9.46 -27.98 13.35
CA THR A 4 9.88 -27.77 11.97
C THR A 4 8.65 -27.88 11.07
N SER A 5 8.17 -26.74 10.59
CA SER A 5 7.20 -26.64 9.51
C SER A 5 7.74 -27.39 8.31
N GLN A 6 7.19 -28.59 8.07
CA GLN A 6 7.36 -29.29 6.79
C GLN A 6 6.56 -28.51 5.75
N THR A 7 7.26 -27.69 4.97
CA THR A 7 6.77 -27.17 3.71
C THR A 7 6.42 -28.36 2.83
N LYS A 8 5.13 -28.74 2.78
CA LYS A 8 4.64 -29.69 1.79
C LYS A 8 4.86 -29.06 0.42
N GLN A 9 5.73 -29.65 -0.39
CA GLN A 9 5.73 -29.44 -1.83
C GLN A 9 4.36 -29.87 -2.36
N TYR A 10 3.50 -28.91 -2.65
CA TYR A 10 2.25 -29.17 -3.34
C TYR A 10 2.57 -29.49 -4.80
N SER A 11 2.18 -30.69 -5.21
CA SER A 11 2.33 -31.23 -6.56
C SER A 11 1.61 -30.36 -7.60
N GLN A 12 2.30 -30.12 -8.73
CA GLN A 12 1.79 -29.64 -10.02
C GLN A 12 0.26 -29.71 -10.19
N GLN A 13 -0.45 -28.67 -9.74
CA GLN A 13 -1.81 -28.37 -10.20
C GLN A 13 -1.68 -27.29 -11.28
N SER A 14 -2.46 -27.42 -12.35
CA SER A 14 -2.43 -26.59 -13.54
C SER A 14 -2.40 -25.10 -13.20
N GLN A 15 -1.26 -24.45 -13.50
CA GLN A 15 -1.06 -23.01 -13.33
C GLN A 15 -2.09 -22.24 -14.16
N ILE A 16 -2.92 -21.43 -13.50
CA ILE A 16 -3.79 -20.48 -14.19
C ILE A 16 -2.92 -19.24 -14.42
N ILE A 17 -2.73 -18.84 -15.68
CA ILE A 17 -1.97 -17.64 -16.04
C ILE A 17 -2.95 -16.57 -16.49
N ASP A 18 -2.90 -15.37 -15.89
CA ASP A 18 -3.76 -14.26 -16.30
C ASP A 18 -3.24 -13.47 -17.51
N SER A 19 -4.00 -12.45 -17.95
CA SER A 19 -3.64 -11.59 -19.07
C SER A 19 -2.39 -10.74 -18.86
N LYS A 20 -1.86 -10.69 -17.63
CA LYS A 20 -0.58 -10.05 -17.26
C LYS A 20 0.54 -11.08 -17.07
N GLY A 21 0.32 -12.36 -17.38
CA GLY A 21 1.32 -13.42 -17.25
C GLY A 21 1.52 -13.93 -15.81
N ARG A 22 0.66 -13.56 -14.85
CA ARG A 22 0.81 -13.99 -13.45
C ARG A 22 0.24 -15.39 -13.25
N GLU A 23 1.02 -16.25 -12.60
CA GLU A 23 0.60 -17.58 -12.16
C GLU A 23 -0.22 -17.50 -10.86
N TRP A 24 -1.38 -18.16 -10.85
CA TRP A 24 -2.27 -18.28 -9.70
C TRP A 24 -2.23 -19.70 -9.13
N ARG A 25 -2.20 -19.82 -7.80
CA ARG A 25 -2.32 -21.09 -7.06
C ARG A 25 -3.78 -21.48 -6.84
N THR A 26 -4.69 -20.51 -6.82
CA THR A 26 -6.13 -20.73 -6.60
C THR A 26 -6.99 -20.10 -7.71
N HIS A 27 -8.20 -20.63 -7.89
CA HIS A 27 -9.19 -20.05 -8.79
C HIS A 27 -9.63 -18.64 -8.33
N LYS A 28 -9.44 -17.66 -9.22
CA LYS A 28 -9.68 -16.23 -8.98
C LYS A 28 -11.12 -15.92 -8.54
N ASP A 29 -12.12 -16.61 -9.07
CA ASP A 29 -13.55 -16.41 -8.75
C ASP A 29 -13.89 -16.71 -7.29
N LYS A 30 -13.19 -17.68 -6.68
CA LYS A 30 -13.35 -17.99 -5.25
C LYS A 30 -12.66 -16.94 -4.37
N ILE A 31 -11.49 -16.45 -4.79
CA ILE A 31 -10.80 -15.35 -4.09
C ILE A 31 -11.65 -14.09 -4.12
N GLU A 32 -12.25 -13.75 -5.26
CA GLU A 32 -13.16 -12.61 -5.39
C GLU A 32 -14.35 -12.73 -4.43
N GLN A 33 -15.01 -13.90 -4.39
CA GLN A 33 -16.11 -14.15 -3.44
C GLN A 33 -15.68 -13.98 -1.97
N LEU A 34 -14.48 -14.46 -1.62
CA LEU A 34 -13.96 -14.34 -0.27
C LEU A 34 -13.62 -12.88 0.07
N ALA A 35 -12.99 -12.16 -0.85
CA ALA A 35 -12.67 -10.75 -0.67
C ALA A 35 -13.94 -9.92 -0.48
N ASP A 36 -14.99 -10.17 -1.27
CA ASP A 36 -16.31 -9.55 -1.08
C ASP A 36 -16.88 -9.87 0.31
N LEU A 37 -16.84 -11.15 0.74
CA LEU A 37 -17.35 -11.58 2.05
C LEU A 37 -16.60 -10.93 3.23
N MET A 38 -15.27 -10.79 3.13
CA MET A 38 -14.46 -10.12 4.15
C MET A 38 -14.70 -8.60 4.14
N ASN A 39 -14.89 -8.00 2.97
CA ASN A 39 -15.26 -6.59 2.84
C ASN A 39 -16.63 -6.28 3.47
N GLU A 40 -17.58 -7.23 3.47
CA GLU A 40 -18.85 -7.09 4.20
C GLU A 40 -18.67 -6.98 5.72
N GLN A 41 -17.53 -7.43 6.26
CA GLN A 41 -17.19 -7.28 7.68
C GLN A 41 -16.54 -5.92 7.98
N SER A 42 -16.07 -5.20 6.95
CA SER A 42 -15.38 -3.92 7.12
C SER A 42 -16.35 -2.74 7.06
N ILE A 43 -16.11 -1.75 7.91
CA ILE A 43 -16.71 -0.41 7.76
C ILE A 43 -16.06 0.32 6.56
N HIS A 44 -14.88 -0.15 6.13
CA HIS A 44 -13.99 0.44 5.13
C HIS A 44 -13.51 -0.61 4.12
N PRO A 45 -14.39 -1.10 3.23
CA PRO A 45 -14.01 -2.15 2.28
C PRO A 45 -12.95 -1.66 1.30
N LEU A 46 -12.04 -2.57 0.91
CA LEU A 46 -11.04 -2.34 -0.13
C LEU A 46 -11.63 -2.61 -1.52
N GLU A 47 -11.09 -1.96 -2.55
CA GLU A 47 -11.47 -2.23 -3.93
C GLU A 47 -11.03 -3.65 -4.30
N THR A 48 -11.99 -4.44 -4.79
CA THR A 48 -11.72 -5.77 -5.31
C THR A 48 -11.12 -5.65 -6.71
N SER A 49 -9.83 -5.99 -6.79
CA SER A 49 -9.06 -5.98 -8.03
C SER A 49 -8.18 -7.22 -8.12
N ASP A 50 -7.63 -7.46 -9.31
CA ASP A 50 -6.70 -8.57 -9.49
C ASP A 50 -5.45 -8.42 -8.62
N GLU A 51 -5.01 -7.19 -8.35
CA GLU A 51 -3.92 -6.90 -7.43
C GLU A 51 -4.27 -7.33 -6.00
N LEU A 52 -5.49 -7.02 -5.53
CA LEU A 52 -5.95 -7.48 -4.22
C LEU A 52 -6.03 -9.01 -4.16
N PHE A 53 -6.59 -9.66 -5.18
CA PHE A 53 -6.71 -11.12 -5.19
C PHE A 53 -5.33 -11.80 -5.20
N TYR A 54 -4.34 -11.17 -5.81
CA TYR A 54 -2.97 -11.67 -5.77
C TYR A 54 -2.40 -11.66 -4.35
N ILE A 55 -2.80 -10.72 -3.48
CA ILE A 55 -2.40 -10.73 -2.07
C ILE A 55 -2.92 -11.99 -1.36
N PHE A 56 -4.18 -12.37 -1.57
CA PHE A 56 -4.75 -13.61 -1.03
C PHE A 56 -3.96 -14.84 -1.48
N ASP A 57 -3.66 -14.93 -2.78
CA ASP A 57 -2.92 -16.05 -3.36
C ASP A 57 -1.50 -16.22 -2.77
N ALA A 58 -0.92 -15.18 -2.16
CA ALA A 58 0.41 -15.28 -1.56
C ALA A 58 0.44 -16.24 -0.37
N VAL A 59 -0.62 -16.23 0.45
CA VAL A 59 -0.64 -16.85 1.78
C VAL A 59 -1.82 -17.79 2.01
N MET A 60 -2.72 -17.93 1.03
CA MET A 60 -3.93 -18.76 1.15
C MET A 60 -3.88 -19.99 0.24
N THR A 61 -4.35 -21.12 0.74
CA THR A 61 -4.59 -22.31 -0.09
C THR A 61 -6.03 -22.39 -0.61
N PRO A 62 -6.28 -23.12 -1.71
CA PRO A 62 -7.65 -23.36 -2.18
C PRO A 62 -8.57 -23.95 -1.11
N GLU A 63 -8.05 -24.87 -0.28
CA GLU A 63 -8.82 -25.50 0.80
C GLU A 63 -9.20 -24.51 1.89
N GLU A 64 -8.30 -23.61 2.25
CA GLU A 64 -8.57 -22.56 3.24
C GLU A 64 -9.61 -21.54 2.74
N ILE A 65 -9.54 -21.17 1.45
CA ILE A 65 -10.53 -20.28 0.81
C ILE A 65 -11.91 -20.93 0.81
N ASP A 66 -12.00 -22.20 0.38
CA ASP A 66 -13.26 -22.95 0.40
C ASP A 66 -13.82 -23.11 1.82
N PHE A 67 -12.95 -23.32 2.81
CA PHE A 67 -13.33 -23.41 4.20
C PHE A 67 -14.02 -22.13 4.69
N MET A 68 -13.41 -20.96 4.44
CA MET A 68 -13.97 -19.67 4.88
C MET A 68 -15.24 -19.31 4.14
N LEU A 69 -15.33 -19.59 2.84
CA LEU A 69 -16.56 -19.40 2.07
C LEU A 69 -17.72 -20.24 2.63
N LYS A 70 -17.46 -21.49 3.04
CA LYS A 70 -18.46 -22.35 3.70
C LYS A 70 -18.80 -21.88 5.12
N MET A 71 -17.80 -21.50 5.91
CA MET A 71 -17.99 -20.94 7.25
C MET A 71 -18.92 -19.70 7.22
N GLY A 72 -18.70 -18.81 6.26
CA GLY A 72 -19.39 -17.54 6.12
C GLY A 72 -18.87 -16.47 7.09
N GLY A 73 -19.38 -15.25 6.94
CA GLY A 73 -18.98 -14.09 7.75
C GLY A 73 -19.60 -14.03 9.15
N GLY A 74 -19.24 -13.00 9.91
CA GLY A 74 -19.73 -12.77 11.27
C GLY A 74 -19.22 -13.79 12.30
N ASN A 75 -19.87 -13.82 13.47
CA ASN A 75 -19.49 -14.70 14.58
C ASN A 75 -20.09 -16.11 14.38
N GLN A 76 -19.24 -17.14 14.45
CA GLN A 76 -19.62 -18.53 14.29
C GLN A 76 -19.21 -19.35 15.52
N THR A 77 -20.08 -20.22 16.03
CA THR A 77 -19.67 -21.22 17.03
C THR A 77 -18.94 -22.38 16.34
N ILE A 78 -18.13 -23.14 17.08
CA ILE A 78 -17.43 -24.31 16.52
C ILE A 78 -18.42 -25.36 15.99
N GLU A 79 -19.57 -25.52 16.63
CA GLU A 79 -20.65 -26.42 16.18
C GLU A 79 -21.21 -25.98 14.83
N ASN A 80 -21.44 -24.67 14.66
CA ASN A 80 -21.97 -24.12 13.40
C ASN A 80 -20.95 -24.27 12.27
N ILE A 81 -19.66 -24.03 12.54
CA ILE A 81 -18.59 -24.28 11.58
C ILE A 81 -18.61 -25.74 11.14
N HIS A 82 -18.63 -26.70 12.09
CA HIS A 82 -18.67 -28.12 11.77
C HIS A 82 -19.92 -28.58 11.01
N GLN A 83 -21.05 -27.87 11.12
CA GLN A 83 -22.25 -28.16 10.34
C GLN A 83 -22.17 -27.65 8.90
N LYS A 84 -21.40 -26.58 8.66
CA LYS A 84 -21.28 -25.93 7.36
C LYS A 84 -20.12 -26.47 6.52
N VAL A 85 -19.03 -26.90 7.16
CA VAL A 85 -17.85 -27.41 6.46
C VAL A 85 -17.96 -28.92 6.26
N ASP A 86 -17.81 -29.37 5.02
CA ASP A 86 -17.84 -30.80 4.67
C ASP A 86 -16.49 -31.49 5.00
N LEU A 87 -16.04 -31.41 6.25
CA LEU A 87 -14.73 -31.93 6.68
C LEU A 87 -14.81 -32.66 8.03
N PRO A 88 -13.97 -33.69 8.25
CA PRO A 88 -13.80 -34.28 9.57
C PRO A 88 -13.39 -33.25 10.62
N LYS A 89 -13.90 -33.36 11.86
CA LYS A 89 -13.64 -32.39 12.95
C LYS A 89 -12.15 -32.09 13.16
N LYS A 90 -11.29 -33.10 13.05
CA LYS A 90 -9.84 -32.96 13.21
C LYS A 90 -9.21 -32.11 12.10
N GLU A 91 -9.65 -32.30 10.86
CA GLU A 91 -9.14 -31.55 9.70
C GLU A 91 -9.66 -30.10 9.72
N ALA A 92 -10.96 -29.93 10.03
CA ALA A 92 -11.55 -28.61 10.21
C ALA A 92 -10.83 -27.80 11.31
N LYS A 93 -10.48 -28.45 12.43
CA LYS A 93 -9.70 -27.82 13.50
C LYS A 93 -8.30 -27.40 13.03
N GLN A 94 -7.60 -28.23 12.26
CA GLN A 94 -6.27 -27.88 11.75
C GLN A 94 -6.30 -26.68 10.80
N ILE A 95 -7.29 -26.62 9.91
CA ILE A 95 -7.48 -25.47 9.02
C ILE A 95 -7.81 -24.22 9.83
N LEU A 96 -8.68 -24.32 10.82
CA LEU A 96 -9.06 -23.21 11.68
C LEU A 96 -7.87 -22.65 12.47
N GLU A 97 -7.01 -23.52 13.02
CA GLU A 97 -5.75 -23.12 13.68
C GLU A 97 -4.83 -22.35 12.73
N ASN A 98 -4.69 -22.81 11.47
CA ASN A 98 -3.90 -22.11 10.46
C ASN A 98 -4.50 -20.75 10.07
N LEU A 99 -5.83 -20.66 9.93
CA LEU A 99 -6.52 -19.41 9.62
C LEU A 99 -6.42 -18.39 10.75
N ILE A 100 -6.47 -18.85 12.01
CA ILE A 100 -6.23 -18.02 13.18
C ILE A 100 -4.78 -17.53 13.20
N TYR A 101 -3.83 -18.43 12.93
CA TYR A 101 -2.44 -18.05 12.81
C TYR A 101 -2.24 -16.99 11.73
N LYS A 102 -2.85 -17.14 10.55
CA LYS A 102 -2.78 -16.18 9.46
C LYS A 102 -3.56 -14.87 9.71
N GLY A 103 -4.29 -14.75 10.83
CA GLY A 103 -5.07 -13.56 11.15
C GLY A 103 -6.37 -13.41 10.36
N MET A 104 -6.79 -14.45 9.64
CA MET A 104 -8.05 -14.48 8.87
C MET A 104 -9.27 -14.67 9.78
N ILE A 105 -9.06 -15.38 10.90
CA ILE A 105 -10.10 -15.65 11.89
C ILE A 105 -9.57 -15.22 13.26
N THR A 106 -10.38 -14.49 14.02
CA THR A 106 -10.12 -14.20 15.43
C THR A 106 -11.12 -14.95 16.32
N ILE A 107 -10.72 -15.24 17.55
CA ILE A 107 -11.61 -15.79 18.57
C ILE A 107 -11.96 -14.66 19.53
N ILE A 108 -13.26 -14.39 19.66
CA ILE A 108 -13.81 -13.42 20.61
C ILE A 108 -14.84 -14.09 21.52
N LYS A 109 -15.13 -13.45 22.65
CA LYS A 109 -16.22 -13.85 23.55
C LYS A 109 -17.54 -13.23 23.11
N ASP A 110 -18.61 -14.03 23.03
CA ASP A 110 -19.96 -13.52 22.80
C ASP A 110 -20.57 -12.91 24.07
N LYS A 111 -21.89 -12.62 24.09
CA LYS A 111 -22.51 -11.97 25.26
C LYS A 111 -22.66 -12.92 26.44
N GLU A 112 -22.59 -14.21 26.15
CA GLU A 112 -22.79 -15.32 27.06
C GLU A 112 -21.43 -15.83 27.61
N GLY A 113 -20.31 -15.35 27.06
CA GLY A 113 -18.95 -15.71 27.48
C GLY A 113 -18.37 -16.91 26.73
N GLU A 114 -19.04 -17.36 25.67
CA GLU A 114 -18.61 -18.48 24.84
C GLU A 114 -17.66 -18.02 23.73
N ASP A 115 -16.75 -18.91 23.32
CA ASP A 115 -15.82 -18.64 22.23
C ASP A 115 -16.55 -18.68 20.88
N VAL A 116 -16.48 -17.58 20.14
CA VAL A 116 -16.97 -17.50 18.76
C VAL A 116 -15.84 -17.09 17.81
N TYR A 117 -15.82 -17.73 16.66
CA TYR A 117 -14.85 -17.54 15.59
C TYR A 117 -15.39 -16.50 14.63
N HIS A 118 -14.67 -15.39 14.51
CA HIS A 118 -15.06 -14.25 13.70
C HIS A 118 -14.15 -14.15 12.48
N LEU A 119 -14.76 -14.15 11.28
CA LEU A 119 -14.04 -13.87 10.03
C LEU A 119 -13.63 -12.40 10.02
N MET A 120 -12.32 -12.15 9.94
CA MET A 120 -11.78 -10.79 9.95
C MET A 120 -12.09 -10.06 8.64
N SER A 121 -12.16 -8.74 8.74
CA SER A 121 -12.11 -7.86 7.57
C SER A 121 -10.70 -7.85 6.96
N ILE A 122 -10.58 -7.48 5.68
CA ILE A 122 -9.27 -7.39 5.01
C ILE A 122 -8.41 -6.31 5.67
N PHE A 123 -8.99 -5.12 5.82
CA PHE A 123 -8.37 -3.94 6.41
C PHE A 123 -9.44 -3.01 7.00
N PRO A 124 -9.33 -2.56 8.26
CA PRO A 124 -8.45 -3.11 9.29
C PRO A 124 -8.79 -4.56 9.68
N GLY A 125 -7.79 -5.41 9.83
CA GLY A 125 -7.95 -6.80 10.25
C GLY A 125 -6.81 -7.71 9.81
N TRP A 126 -7.07 -8.50 8.77
CA TRP A 126 -6.16 -9.56 8.33
C TRP A 126 -4.75 -9.03 8.01
N PHE A 127 -4.64 -7.95 7.24
CA PHE A 127 -3.34 -7.38 6.86
C PHE A 127 -2.48 -7.09 8.09
N GLU A 128 -3.06 -6.42 9.08
CA GLU A 128 -2.37 -6.09 10.31
C GLU A 128 -2.00 -7.33 11.11
N LEU A 129 -2.97 -8.21 11.38
CA LEU A 129 -2.74 -9.38 12.23
C LEU A 129 -1.67 -10.32 11.67
N TYR A 130 -1.63 -10.50 10.34
CA TYR A 130 -0.61 -11.33 9.68
C TYR A 130 0.79 -10.74 9.85
N LEU A 131 0.95 -9.44 9.59
CA LEU A 131 2.25 -8.76 9.62
C LEU A 131 2.73 -8.41 11.04
N MET A 132 1.83 -8.20 12.00
CA MET A 132 2.16 -7.88 13.40
C MET A 132 2.94 -9.02 14.10
N ARG A 133 2.88 -10.24 13.57
CA ARG A 133 3.66 -11.38 14.07
C ARG A 133 5.17 -11.17 13.97
N GLY A 134 5.63 -10.36 13.02
CA GLY A 134 7.06 -10.07 12.87
C GLY A 134 7.89 -11.23 12.30
N GLU A 135 7.23 -12.21 11.66
CA GLU A 135 7.91 -13.35 11.06
C GLU A 135 8.45 -13.02 9.67
N LYS A 136 9.73 -13.29 9.46
CA LYS A 136 10.41 -13.08 8.17
C LYS A 136 10.49 -14.42 7.44
N THR A 137 9.56 -14.63 6.52
CA THR A 137 9.52 -15.81 5.66
C THR A 137 9.40 -15.38 4.19
N GLU A 138 9.68 -16.28 3.25
CA GLU A 138 9.44 -16.01 1.82
C GLU A 138 7.96 -15.71 1.56
N GLU A 139 7.06 -16.37 2.29
CA GLU A 139 5.62 -16.12 2.20
C GLU A 139 5.27 -14.71 2.68
N SER A 140 5.80 -14.28 3.82
CA SER A 140 5.53 -12.94 4.36
C SER A 140 6.15 -11.85 3.49
N LYS A 141 7.35 -12.08 2.93
CA LYS A 141 7.99 -11.17 1.97
C LYS A 141 7.13 -11.01 0.72
N LEU A 142 6.69 -12.11 0.12
CA LEU A 142 5.81 -12.09 -1.05
C LEU A 142 4.47 -11.40 -0.75
N PHE A 143 3.89 -11.62 0.44
CA PHE A 143 2.69 -10.92 0.87
C PHE A 143 2.91 -9.40 0.92
N ALA A 144 4.00 -8.95 1.56
CA ALA A 144 4.36 -7.54 1.68
C ALA A 144 4.58 -6.89 0.30
N GLU A 145 5.31 -7.54 -0.62
CA GLU A 145 5.52 -7.06 -1.98
C GLU A 145 4.21 -6.86 -2.74
N ARG A 146 3.25 -7.78 -2.59
CA ARG A 146 1.94 -7.68 -3.24
C ARG A 146 1.05 -6.60 -2.60
N VAL A 147 1.12 -6.41 -1.28
CA VAL A 147 0.46 -5.30 -0.57
C VAL A 147 1.00 -3.96 -1.09
N GLU A 148 2.32 -3.82 -1.21
CA GLU A 148 2.92 -2.60 -1.74
C GLU A 148 2.52 -2.34 -3.19
N ALA A 149 2.52 -3.39 -4.03
CA ALA A 149 2.08 -3.27 -5.41
C ALA A 149 0.62 -2.80 -5.54
N TYR A 150 -0.27 -3.26 -4.65
CA TYR A 150 -1.67 -2.83 -4.60
C TYR A 150 -1.80 -1.32 -4.31
N PHE A 151 -1.11 -0.82 -3.28
CA PHE A 151 -1.16 0.60 -2.94
C PHE A 151 -0.44 1.49 -3.96
N ARG A 152 0.67 1.00 -4.55
CA ARG A 152 1.37 1.71 -5.63
C ARG A 152 0.52 1.83 -6.90
N ALA A 153 -0.28 0.82 -7.22
CA ALA A 153 -1.17 0.88 -8.39
C ALA A 153 -2.16 2.05 -8.32
N ALA A 154 -2.65 2.40 -7.12
CA ALA A 154 -3.50 3.58 -6.93
C ALA A 154 -2.79 4.89 -7.31
N TYR A 155 -1.49 5.00 -7.06
CA TYR A 155 -0.68 6.15 -7.46
C TYR A 155 -0.37 6.20 -8.97
N GLU A 156 -0.09 5.04 -9.58
CA GLU A 156 0.31 4.96 -10.98
C GLU A 156 -0.86 5.14 -11.96
N PHE A 157 -2.04 4.63 -11.58
CA PHE A 157 -3.21 4.58 -12.45
C PHE A 157 -4.38 5.44 -11.96
N GLY A 158 -4.32 5.93 -10.72
CA GLY A 158 -5.34 6.80 -10.13
C GLY A 158 -5.34 8.19 -10.74
N ASN A 159 -6.53 8.72 -11.00
CA ASN A 159 -6.70 10.14 -11.29
C ASN A 159 -6.85 10.89 -9.96
N GLU A 160 -5.86 11.72 -9.62
CA GLU A 160 -5.81 12.52 -8.38
C GLU A 160 -7.11 13.28 -8.11
N GLU A 161 -7.66 13.96 -9.11
CA GLU A 161 -8.86 14.77 -8.97
C GLU A 161 -10.09 13.91 -8.66
N VAL A 162 -10.19 12.75 -9.32
CA VAL A 162 -11.27 11.78 -9.10
C VAL A 162 -11.17 11.16 -7.71
N ILE A 163 -9.97 10.75 -7.29
CA ILE A 163 -9.73 10.14 -5.97
C ILE A 163 -10.01 11.14 -4.85
N ASN A 164 -9.53 12.39 -5.01
CA ASN A 164 -9.78 13.46 -4.05
C ASN A 164 -11.28 13.79 -3.96
N GLN A 165 -11.98 13.92 -5.10
CA GLN A 165 -13.41 14.25 -5.10
C GLN A 165 -14.25 13.13 -4.47
N LEU A 166 -13.97 11.89 -4.84
CA LEU A 166 -14.63 10.72 -4.26
C LEU A 166 -14.49 10.69 -2.73
N LEU A 167 -13.27 10.89 -2.22
CA LEU A 167 -13.01 10.80 -0.78
C LEU A 167 -13.55 12.02 -0.01
N ARG A 168 -13.62 13.20 -0.63
CA ARG A 168 -14.31 14.37 -0.05
C ARG A 168 -15.81 14.14 0.12
N ASP A 169 -16.47 13.53 -0.86
CA ASP A 169 -17.92 13.32 -0.86
C ASP A 169 -18.38 12.24 0.15
N ILE A 170 -17.44 11.48 0.70
CA ILE A 170 -17.68 10.30 1.54
C ILE A 170 -17.39 10.55 3.03
N GLY A 171 -16.68 11.64 3.37
CA GLY A 171 -16.29 11.98 4.74
C GLY A 171 -15.04 11.22 5.24
N PRO A 172 -14.63 11.37 6.52
CA PRO A 172 -13.35 10.86 7.07
C PRO A 172 -13.20 9.34 7.15
N HIS A 173 -14.01 8.59 6.42
CA HIS A 173 -14.19 7.16 6.56
C HIS A 173 -14.41 6.52 5.19
N ILE A 174 -13.42 5.75 4.74
CA ILE A 174 -13.33 4.99 3.49
C ILE A 174 -14.69 4.41 3.05
N LYS A 175 -15.20 4.90 1.91
CA LYS A 175 -15.78 4.06 0.86
C LYS A 175 -14.78 4.10 -0.30
N VAL A 176 -13.82 3.19 -0.29
CA VAL A 176 -13.08 2.89 -1.51
C VAL A 176 -14.05 2.10 -2.41
N LEU A 177 -14.03 2.44 -3.69
CA LEU A 177 -15.08 2.18 -4.68
C LEU A 177 -15.54 0.73 -4.69
N SER A 178 -16.81 0.50 -4.35
CA SER A 178 -17.55 -0.62 -4.93
C SER A 178 -18.44 -0.06 -6.03
N THR A 179 -18.25 -0.55 -7.26
CA THR A 179 -19.18 -0.30 -8.38
C THR A 179 -20.52 -1.01 -8.20
N LYS A 180 -20.75 -1.69 -7.07
CA LYS A 180 -22.04 -2.29 -6.71
C LYS A 180 -22.59 -1.61 -5.44
N PRO A 181 -23.79 -1.02 -5.49
CA PRO A 181 -24.43 -0.49 -4.29
C PRO A 181 -24.62 -1.64 -3.29
N PRO A 182 -24.29 -1.48 -2.00
CA PRO A 182 -24.63 -2.46 -0.99
C PRO A 182 -26.14 -2.66 -1.01
N LYS A 183 -26.60 -3.92 -0.98
CA LYS A 183 -28.01 -4.23 -0.76
C LYS A 183 -28.40 -3.64 0.60
N THR A 184 -29.00 -2.46 0.57
CA THR A 184 -29.45 -1.71 1.76
C THR A 184 -30.33 -2.59 2.64
N LYS A 185 -29.79 -3.08 3.77
CA LYS A 185 -30.63 -3.33 4.95
C LYS A 185 -31.09 -1.96 5.43
N LYS A 186 -32.40 -1.69 5.30
CA LYS A 186 -33.05 -0.52 5.89
C LYS A 186 -32.85 -0.58 7.41
N ILE A 187 -31.91 0.19 7.94
CA ILE A 187 -31.84 0.48 9.37
C ILE A 187 -32.83 1.61 9.63
N SER A 188 -33.76 1.36 10.55
CA SER A 188 -34.77 2.30 11.01
C SER A 188 -34.13 3.61 11.47
N VAL A 189 -34.62 4.72 10.90
CA VAL A 189 -34.22 6.09 11.25
C VAL A 189 -34.50 6.34 12.73
N GLY A 190 -33.47 6.67 13.51
CA GLY A 190 -33.66 7.11 14.91
C GLY A 190 -32.50 6.86 15.87
N LYS A 191 -31.51 6.03 15.54
CA LYS A 191 -30.26 5.94 16.32
C LYS A 191 -29.12 6.63 15.55
N LYS A 192 -28.57 7.70 16.13
CA LYS A 192 -27.23 8.19 15.76
C LYS A 192 -26.31 6.99 15.94
N VAL A 193 -25.79 6.45 14.84
CA VAL A 193 -24.71 5.47 14.87
C VAL A 193 -23.50 6.21 15.45
N GLU A 194 -22.94 5.72 16.55
CA GLU A 194 -21.69 6.26 17.09
C GLU A 194 -20.60 6.12 16.02
N ARG A 195 -19.98 7.24 15.68
CA ARG A 195 -18.91 7.32 14.67
C ARG A 195 -17.62 6.87 15.33
N HIS A 196 -17.04 5.77 14.85
CA HIS A 196 -15.71 5.34 15.26
C HIS A 196 -14.69 6.07 14.38
N GLU A 197 -14.04 7.09 14.94
CA GLU A 197 -13.22 8.08 14.22
C GLU A 197 -11.71 7.81 14.38
N ASN A 198 -10.92 8.03 13.32
CA ASN A 198 -9.46 8.13 13.43
C ASN A 198 -9.12 9.42 14.18
N ARG A 199 -8.52 9.30 15.37
CA ARG A 199 -8.25 10.43 16.27
C ARG A 199 -6.75 10.63 16.44
N VAL A 200 -6.28 11.83 16.09
CA VAL A 200 -4.90 12.24 16.41
C VAL A 200 -4.91 12.92 17.76
N PHE A 201 -4.14 12.36 18.69
CA PHE A 201 -3.99 12.89 20.04
C PHE A 201 -2.63 13.59 20.18
N ALA A 202 -2.60 14.66 20.96
CA ALA A 202 -1.33 15.18 21.46
C ALA A 202 -0.70 14.12 22.38
N THR A 203 0.63 14.03 22.43
CA THR A 203 1.31 13.01 23.25
C THR A 203 0.93 13.11 24.73
N LYS A 204 0.68 14.32 25.24
CA LYS A 204 0.16 14.52 26.60
C LYS A 204 -1.17 13.78 26.82
N SER A 205 -2.06 13.76 25.84
CA SER A 205 -3.32 13.02 25.94
C SER A 205 -3.09 11.51 26.01
N VAL A 206 -2.11 10.97 25.25
CA VAL A 206 -1.77 9.54 25.28
C VAL A 206 -1.07 9.13 26.57
N ILE A 207 -0.16 9.97 27.09
CA ILE A 207 0.46 9.75 28.39
C ILE A 207 -0.60 9.77 29.50
N ASN A 208 -1.51 10.75 29.49
CA ASN A 208 -2.60 10.80 30.46
C ASN A 208 -3.47 9.55 30.39
N ILE A 209 -3.79 9.05 29.19
CA ILE A 209 -4.53 7.79 29.03
C ILE A 209 -3.80 6.66 29.75
N LEU A 210 -2.50 6.48 29.48
CA LEU A 210 -1.69 5.42 30.10
C LEU A 210 -1.56 5.57 31.62
N GLU A 211 -1.41 6.79 32.12
CA GLU A 211 -1.34 7.09 33.56
C GLU A 211 -2.66 6.77 34.26
N GLU A 212 -3.79 7.11 33.65
CA GLU A 212 -5.15 6.88 34.17
C GLU A 212 -5.65 5.43 34.01
N LEU A 213 -4.91 4.54 33.33
CA LEU A 213 -5.30 3.12 33.24
C LEU A 213 -5.33 2.45 34.63
N ASP A 214 -6.26 1.53 34.84
CA ASP A 214 -6.27 0.67 36.02
C ASP A 214 -4.97 -0.15 36.09
N GLU A 215 -4.45 -0.41 37.29
CA GLU A 215 -3.22 -1.21 37.45
C GLU A 215 -3.40 -2.67 36.99
N ASN A 216 -4.64 -3.17 36.97
CA ASN A 216 -4.95 -4.52 36.49
C ASN A 216 -5.13 -4.60 34.97
N GLU A 217 -5.16 -3.47 34.26
CA GLU A 217 -5.35 -3.45 32.81
C GLU A 217 -4.12 -4.04 32.11
N THR A 218 -4.33 -4.99 31.20
CA THR A 218 -3.23 -5.58 30.42
C THR A 218 -2.76 -4.59 29.35
N ILE A 219 -1.43 -4.39 29.26
CA ILE A 219 -0.78 -3.61 28.20
C ILE A 219 0.19 -4.51 27.46
N THR A 220 0.15 -4.50 26.13
CA THR A 220 1.10 -5.23 25.29
C THR A 220 1.72 -4.32 24.23
N VAL A 221 2.87 -4.74 23.71
CA VAL A 221 3.49 -4.17 22.52
C VAL A 221 3.70 -5.26 21.48
N GLY A 222 3.33 -4.96 20.23
CA GLY A 222 3.56 -5.79 19.06
C GLY A 222 4.28 -5.02 17.95
N HIS A 223 4.65 -5.74 16.88
CA HIS A 223 5.26 -5.11 15.70
C HIS A 223 4.27 -4.14 15.06
N CYS A 224 4.75 -2.98 14.60
CA CYS A 224 3.99 -2.11 13.72
C CYS A 224 3.90 -2.79 12.34
N PHE A 225 2.70 -3.21 11.96
CA PHE A 225 2.50 -3.97 10.71
C PHE A 225 3.01 -3.21 9.48
N CYS A 226 2.77 -1.89 9.38
CA CYS A 226 3.23 -1.11 8.23
C CYS A 226 4.75 -1.05 8.16
N ARG A 227 5.41 -0.88 9.30
CA ARG A 227 6.86 -0.84 9.36
C ARG A 227 7.48 -2.19 9.06
N PHE A 228 6.81 -3.26 9.51
CA PHE A 228 7.26 -4.62 9.22
C PHE A 228 7.08 -4.97 7.74
N GLU A 229 5.97 -4.55 7.11
CA GLU A 229 5.79 -4.62 5.65
C GLU A 229 6.92 -3.92 4.91
N LYS A 230 7.22 -2.67 5.27
CA LYS A 230 8.35 -1.93 4.68
C LYS A 230 9.70 -2.61 4.85
N LEU A 231 9.95 -3.21 6.02
CA LEU A 231 11.16 -4.00 6.23
C LEU A 231 11.25 -5.22 5.31
N LEU A 232 10.14 -5.90 5.05
CA LEU A 232 10.09 -7.09 4.21
C LEU A 232 10.35 -6.78 2.73
N VAL A 233 9.96 -5.59 2.26
CA VAL A 233 10.25 -5.09 0.91
C VAL A 233 11.56 -4.29 0.85
N GLU A 234 12.44 -4.46 1.85
CA GLU A 234 13.78 -3.86 1.90
C GLU A 234 13.79 -2.31 1.90
N ASP A 235 12.70 -1.69 2.38
CA ASP A 235 12.54 -0.25 2.57
C ASP A 235 12.52 0.13 4.07
N PRO A 236 13.63 0.07 4.81
CA PRO A 236 13.62 0.30 6.25
C PRO A 236 13.23 1.73 6.62
N CYS A 237 12.66 1.90 7.82
CA CYS A 237 12.14 3.19 8.27
C CYS A 237 13.21 4.28 8.41
N ARG A 238 13.06 5.35 7.62
CA ARG A 238 13.91 6.55 7.65
C ARG A 238 13.79 7.34 8.97
N ALA A 239 12.69 7.19 9.70
CA ALA A 239 12.50 7.85 11.00
C ALA A 239 13.21 7.13 12.17
N GLY A 240 13.87 5.98 11.95
CA GLY A 240 14.68 5.30 12.97
C GLY A 240 13.88 4.78 14.19
N LEU A 241 12.58 4.56 14.04
CA LEU A 241 11.71 3.99 15.06
C LEU A 241 11.81 2.44 15.06
N PRO A 242 11.69 1.79 16.23
CA PRO A 242 11.80 0.34 16.35
C PRO A 242 10.62 -0.38 15.68
N LEU A 243 10.73 -1.69 15.47
CA LEU A 243 9.64 -2.50 14.95
C LEU A 243 8.45 -2.58 15.91
N GLU A 244 8.72 -2.77 17.20
CA GLU A 244 7.70 -2.84 18.24
C GLU A 244 7.24 -1.43 18.64
N THR A 245 6.16 -0.95 18.02
CA THR A 245 5.54 0.35 18.34
C THR A 245 4.01 0.30 18.32
N CYS A 246 3.38 -0.87 18.17
CA CYS A 246 1.93 -1.02 18.26
C CYS A 246 1.56 -1.39 19.70
N LEU A 247 0.94 -0.46 20.44
CA LEU A 247 0.48 -0.75 21.80
C LEU A 247 -0.97 -1.21 21.76
N SER A 248 -1.31 -2.16 22.62
CA SER A 248 -2.68 -2.63 22.82
C SER A 248 -3.03 -2.63 24.29
N ILE A 249 -4.29 -2.35 24.62
CA ILE A 249 -4.79 -2.21 25.98
C ILE A 249 -5.99 -3.15 26.20
N GLY A 250 -6.08 -3.72 27.39
CA GLY A 250 -7.26 -4.43 27.86
C GLY A 250 -7.53 -5.73 27.11
N PRO A 251 -8.79 -6.03 26.78
CA PRO A 251 -9.16 -7.26 26.08
C PRO A 251 -8.42 -7.47 24.75
N ALA A 252 -8.10 -6.40 24.01
CA ALA A 252 -7.31 -6.50 22.77
C ALA A 252 -5.88 -6.94 23.05
N ALA A 253 -5.28 -6.39 24.12
CA ALA A 253 -3.94 -6.78 24.56
C ALA A 253 -3.88 -8.26 24.94
N GLU A 254 -4.87 -8.73 25.70
CA GLU A 254 -4.99 -10.14 26.09
C GLU A 254 -5.15 -11.06 24.89
N HIS A 255 -6.03 -10.67 23.94
CA HIS A 255 -6.24 -11.41 22.71
C HIS A 255 -4.93 -11.56 21.91
N LEU A 256 -4.24 -10.44 21.63
CA LEU A 256 -3.00 -10.45 20.87
C LEU A 256 -1.87 -11.21 21.58
N MET A 257 -1.82 -11.14 22.91
CA MET A 257 -0.87 -11.90 23.72
C MET A 257 -1.12 -13.41 23.64
N GLN A 258 -2.37 -13.85 23.75
CA GLN A 258 -2.75 -15.27 23.64
C GLN A 258 -2.41 -15.86 22.27
N GLN A 259 -2.48 -15.03 21.21
CA GLN A 259 -2.12 -15.41 19.84
C GLN A 259 -0.61 -15.34 19.54
N GLY A 260 0.20 -14.91 20.51
CA GLY A 260 1.65 -14.74 20.34
C GLY A 260 2.05 -13.58 19.42
N ILE A 261 1.16 -12.62 19.19
CA ILE A 261 1.39 -11.47 18.29
C ILE A 261 2.05 -10.30 19.04
N ALA A 262 1.74 -10.16 20.33
CA ALA A 262 2.24 -9.07 21.16
C ALA A 262 2.74 -9.60 22.51
N ARG A 263 3.75 -8.95 23.08
CA ARG A 263 4.28 -9.28 24.41
C ARG A 263 3.79 -8.28 25.44
N LYS A 264 3.57 -8.75 26.67
CA LYS A 264 3.17 -7.90 27.79
C LYS A 264 4.29 -6.91 28.15
N ILE A 265 3.89 -5.69 28.51
CA ILE A 265 4.77 -4.65 29.07
C ILE A 265 4.11 -3.99 30.28
N THR A 266 4.91 -3.32 31.09
CA THR A 266 4.46 -2.49 32.20
C THR A 266 3.97 -1.12 31.73
N LYS A 267 3.18 -0.44 32.57
CA LYS A 267 2.73 0.94 32.33
C LYS A 267 3.92 1.90 32.21
N GLU A 268 4.93 1.72 33.07
CA GLU A 268 6.15 2.52 33.07
C GLU A 268 6.93 2.36 31.76
N GLU A 269 7.07 1.11 31.27
CA GLU A 269 7.70 0.82 29.97
C GLU A 269 6.90 1.42 28.81
N ALA A 270 5.56 1.35 28.84
CA ALA A 270 4.72 1.95 27.81
C ALA A 270 4.91 3.47 27.73
N ILE A 271 4.84 4.16 28.89
CA ILE A 271 5.02 5.62 28.98
C ILE A 271 6.43 6.02 28.52
N LYS A 272 7.46 5.29 28.95
CA LYS A 272 8.84 5.52 28.53
C LYS A 272 8.98 5.37 27.01
N SER A 273 8.42 4.31 26.44
CA SER A 273 8.52 4.04 25.01
C SER A 273 7.81 5.11 24.17
N VAL A 274 6.60 5.53 24.57
CA VAL A 274 5.85 6.61 23.91
C VAL A 274 6.67 7.90 23.85
N LYS A 275 7.34 8.28 24.95
CA LYS A 275 8.23 9.46 25.00
C LYS A 275 9.41 9.31 24.05
N GLU A 276 10.11 8.18 24.11
CA GLU A 276 11.25 7.91 23.22
C GLU A 276 10.85 7.91 21.73
N TRP A 277 9.66 7.43 21.40
CA TRP A 277 9.15 7.46 20.03
C TRP A 277 8.75 8.87 19.61
N GLN A 278 8.14 9.65 20.50
CA GLN A 278 7.82 11.06 20.25
C GLN A 278 9.07 11.86 19.91
N ASP A 279 10.18 11.64 20.64
CA ASP A 279 11.48 12.28 20.39
C ASP A 279 12.04 11.98 18.98
N LYS A 280 11.64 10.85 18.39
CA LYS A 280 11.97 10.48 17.00
C LYS A 280 11.00 11.02 15.95
N GLY A 281 10.02 11.84 16.35
CA GLY A 281 9.02 12.41 15.44
C GLY A 281 7.76 11.57 15.26
N CYS A 282 7.52 10.59 16.13
CA CYS A 282 6.36 9.70 16.05
C CYS A 282 5.04 10.40 16.41
N ILE A 283 3.97 10.10 15.68
CA ILE A 283 2.61 10.56 16.03
C ILE A 283 1.86 9.43 16.72
N HIS A 284 1.12 9.78 17.76
CA HIS A 284 0.29 8.82 18.48
C HIS A 284 -1.17 8.95 18.04
N GLN A 285 -1.72 7.84 17.57
CA GLN A 285 -3.11 7.69 17.19
C GLN A 285 -3.73 6.65 18.12
N ALA A 286 -4.83 7.01 18.78
CA ALA A 286 -5.53 6.08 19.66
C ALA A 286 -6.90 5.78 19.08
N THR A 287 -7.21 4.50 18.94
CA THR A 287 -8.37 4.01 18.21
C THR A 287 -9.16 3.02 19.06
N LEU A 288 -10.41 2.80 18.64
CA LEU A 288 -11.21 1.66 19.05
C LEU A 288 -11.48 0.84 17.78
N THR A 289 -10.72 -0.21 17.58
CA THR A 289 -10.74 -1.03 16.36
C THR A 289 -11.60 -2.28 16.48
N MET A 290 -11.71 -2.83 17.68
CA MET A 290 -12.48 -4.02 17.97
C MET A 290 -13.69 -3.68 18.86
N PRO A 291 -14.87 -4.27 18.62
CA PRO A 291 -16.05 -4.08 19.46
C PRO A 291 -15.95 -4.92 20.75
N LEU A 292 -14.81 -4.84 21.43
CA LEU A 292 -14.56 -5.56 22.67
C LEU A 292 -15.32 -4.90 23.82
N LYS A 293 -15.86 -5.72 24.70
CA LYS A 293 -16.57 -5.29 25.91
C LYS A 293 -15.60 -5.33 27.09
N ASP A 294 -16.02 -4.74 28.21
CA ASP A 294 -15.36 -4.87 29.51
C ASP A 294 -13.99 -4.15 29.65
N PHE A 295 -13.83 -2.99 29.00
CA PHE A 295 -12.76 -2.06 29.39
C PHE A 295 -13.00 -1.58 30.82
N HIS A 296 -12.00 -1.75 31.70
CA HIS A 296 -12.05 -1.16 33.04
C HIS A 296 -11.71 0.34 33.02
N SER A 297 -11.20 0.85 31.89
CA SER A 297 -10.79 2.24 31.74
C SER A 297 -11.93 3.17 31.30
N LYS A 298 -11.80 4.45 31.67
CA LYS A 298 -12.72 5.54 31.32
C LYS A 298 -12.77 5.84 29.81
N TYR A 299 -11.76 5.41 29.05
CA TYR A 299 -11.60 5.68 27.63
C TYR A 299 -11.59 4.37 26.85
N PRO A 300 -12.58 4.09 25.97
CA PRO A 300 -12.61 2.85 25.20
C PRO A 300 -11.57 2.94 24.06
N ILE A 301 -10.31 2.66 24.40
CA ILE A 301 -9.16 2.65 23.49
C ILE A 301 -8.54 1.27 23.59
N ASP A 302 -8.44 0.58 22.46
CA ASP A 302 -7.92 -0.78 22.38
C ASP A 302 -6.51 -0.84 21.78
N ILE A 303 -6.21 0.09 20.87
CA ILE A 303 -4.94 0.20 20.15
C ILE A 303 -4.43 1.64 20.23
N ILE A 304 -3.14 1.78 20.52
CA ILE A 304 -2.39 3.03 20.35
C ILE A 304 -1.31 2.78 19.30
N CYS A 305 -1.55 3.32 18.11
CA CYS A 305 -0.62 3.32 16.98
C CYS A 305 0.41 4.45 17.14
N ASN A 306 1.69 4.08 17.06
CA ASN A 306 2.81 5.02 17.10
C ASN A 306 3.43 5.10 15.69
N CYS A 307 2.88 6.00 14.90
CA CYS A 307 3.09 6.12 13.45
C CYS A 307 4.27 7.06 13.11
N CYS A 308 5.16 6.62 12.22
CA CYS A 308 6.10 7.51 11.53
C CYS A 308 5.45 8.17 10.31
N TRP A 309 6.01 9.30 9.89
CA TRP A 309 5.70 9.92 8.61
C TRP A 309 6.10 9.05 7.40
N ASP A 310 7.01 8.10 7.61
CA ASP A 310 7.55 7.23 6.56
C ASP A 310 6.70 5.97 6.34
N CYS A 311 6.78 4.96 7.21
CA CYS A 311 6.19 3.64 6.93
C CYS A 311 4.67 3.53 7.17
N CYS A 312 4.04 4.48 7.85
CA CYS A 312 2.63 4.35 8.24
C CYS A 312 1.71 4.17 7.03
N GLY A 313 0.80 3.19 7.05
CA GLY A 313 -0.17 2.95 5.97
C GLY A 313 -1.14 4.11 5.70
N LEU A 314 -1.22 5.12 6.58
CA LEU A 314 -1.99 6.34 6.35
C LEU A 314 -1.06 7.52 6.00
N ILE A 315 -0.20 7.90 6.95
CA ILE A 315 0.65 9.09 6.83
C ILE A 315 1.76 8.88 5.81
N GLY A 316 2.32 7.68 5.75
CA GLY A 316 3.32 7.28 4.77
C GLY A 316 2.77 7.25 3.35
N ASN A 317 1.55 6.74 3.17
CA ASN A 317 0.88 6.77 1.86
C ASN A 317 0.54 8.19 1.43
N TYR A 318 0.13 9.07 2.35
CA TYR A 318 0.00 10.50 2.08
C TYR A 318 1.33 11.13 1.64
N ASN A 319 2.42 10.86 2.37
CA ASN A 319 3.75 11.38 2.06
C ASN A 319 4.35 10.81 0.76
N ARG A 320 3.87 9.65 0.29
CA ARG A 320 4.17 9.10 -1.04
C ARG A 320 3.28 9.66 -2.15
N GLY A 321 2.23 10.40 -1.80
CA GLY A 321 1.19 10.85 -2.73
C GLY A 321 0.25 9.73 -3.19
N TYR A 322 0.23 8.60 -2.50
CA TYR A 322 -0.58 7.43 -2.91
C TYR A 322 -2.05 7.61 -2.56
N LEU A 323 -2.34 8.22 -1.41
CA LEU A 323 -3.69 8.41 -0.90
C LEU A 323 -3.82 9.77 -0.21
N PRO A 324 -5.00 10.42 -0.24
CA PRO A 324 -5.27 11.54 0.66
C PRO A 324 -5.37 11.04 2.10
N TYR A 325 -5.32 11.98 3.05
CA TYR A 325 -5.41 11.67 4.47
C TYR A 325 -6.51 12.49 5.15
N ILE A 326 -7.42 11.81 5.84
CA ILE A 326 -8.55 12.44 6.54
C ILE A 326 -8.60 11.96 7.98
N LEU A 327 -8.84 12.87 8.92
CA LEU A 327 -8.91 12.57 10.35
C LEU A 327 -9.70 13.63 11.12
N THR A 328 -10.13 13.29 12.34
CA THR A 328 -10.54 14.26 13.35
C THR A 328 -9.33 14.67 14.18
N SER A 329 -9.01 15.96 14.18
CA SER A 329 -7.95 16.55 15.00
C SER A 329 -8.59 17.31 16.16
N TYR A 330 -8.01 17.22 17.35
CA TYR A 330 -8.47 17.96 18.54
C TYR A 330 -7.62 19.19 18.86
N HIS A 331 -6.55 19.43 18.10
CA HIS A 331 -5.62 20.53 18.35
C HIS A 331 -5.18 21.18 17.04
N ARG A 332 -4.66 22.41 17.15
CA ARG A 332 -3.83 23.02 16.10
C ARG A 332 -2.59 23.66 16.70
N ALA A 333 -1.51 23.63 15.94
CA ALA A 333 -0.30 24.36 16.26
C ALA A 333 -0.43 25.81 15.79
N VAL A 334 -0.06 26.75 16.65
CA VAL A 334 -0.07 28.19 16.37
C VAL A 334 1.23 28.84 16.83
N ILE A 335 1.65 29.89 16.12
CA ILE A 335 2.82 30.70 16.51
C ILE A 335 2.29 31.98 17.16
N LEU A 336 2.21 31.99 18.49
CA LEU A 336 1.71 33.16 19.23
C LEU A 336 2.73 34.29 19.32
N ASN A 337 4.03 33.96 19.34
CA ASN A 337 5.12 34.92 19.48
C ASN A 337 6.16 34.75 18.37
N PRO A 338 5.93 35.33 17.17
CA PRO A 338 6.85 35.22 16.03
C PRO A 338 8.28 35.66 16.35
N GLU A 339 8.45 36.59 17.29
CA GLU A 339 9.76 37.08 17.73
C GLU A 339 10.62 36.00 18.39
N LYS A 340 10.01 35.00 19.04
CA LYS A 340 10.74 33.87 19.61
C LYS A 340 11.26 32.89 18.55
N CYS A 341 10.70 32.91 17.34
CA CYS A 341 11.13 31.98 16.30
C CYS A 341 12.53 32.38 15.81
N THR A 342 13.50 31.49 15.90
CA THR A 342 14.88 31.75 15.46
C THR A 342 15.14 31.37 14.00
N GLY A 343 14.15 30.81 13.30
CA GLY A 343 14.32 30.32 11.93
C GLY A 343 15.10 29.01 11.79
N CYS A 344 15.32 28.27 12.89
CA CYS A 344 16.12 27.05 12.92
C CYS A 344 15.58 25.84 12.13
N ARG A 345 14.39 25.95 11.52
CA ARG A 345 13.74 24.91 10.68
C ARG A 345 13.36 23.58 11.36
N THR A 346 13.70 23.34 12.62
CA THR A 346 13.37 22.07 13.30
C THR A 346 11.89 21.67 13.19
N CYS A 347 10.97 22.64 13.35
CA CYS A 347 9.54 22.38 13.20
C CYS A 347 9.11 21.95 11.78
N VAL A 348 9.85 22.36 10.74
CA VAL A 348 9.65 21.95 9.34
C VAL A 348 10.02 20.48 9.19
N ASP A 349 11.18 20.07 9.71
CA ASP A 349 11.71 18.71 9.56
C ASP A 349 10.83 17.66 10.27
N TYR A 350 10.33 18.02 11.45
CA TYR A 350 9.44 17.19 12.27
C TYR A 350 7.96 17.28 11.88
N CYS A 351 7.58 18.14 10.94
CA CYS A 351 6.19 18.19 10.47
C CYS A 351 5.90 16.97 9.58
N PRO A 352 5.03 16.04 10.01
CA PRO A 352 4.83 14.77 9.32
C PRO A 352 3.98 14.90 8.05
N VAL A 353 3.35 16.07 7.85
CA VAL A 353 2.45 16.38 6.73
C VAL A 353 2.85 17.67 6.01
N GLN A 354 4.09 18.14 6.23
CA GLN A 354 4.66 19.33 5.57
C GLN A 354 3.79 20.60 5.67
N ALA A 355 3.05 20.76 6.77
CA ALA A 355 2.20 21.93 7.02
C ALA A 355 2.98 23.20 7.42
N ILE A 356 4.30 23.11 7.61
CA ILE A 356 5.13 24.22 8.12
C ILE A 356 6.21 24.56 7.08
N ALA A 357 6.39 25.85 6.81
CA ALA A 357 7.44 26.39 5.97
C ALA A 357 8.13 27.59 6.65
N LEU A 358 9.23 28.08 6.08
CA LEU A 358 9.77 29.40 6.42
C LEU A 358 9.25 30.44 5.44
N ASN A 359 8.94 31.63 5.93
CA ASN A 359 8.65 32.80 5.09
C ASN A 359 9.94 33.53 4.65
N ASP A 360 9.79 34.63 3.94
CA ASP A 360 10.90 35.42 3.37
C ASP A 360 11.84 36.03 4.43
N ILE A 361 11.42 36.13 5.68
CA ILE A 361 12.23 36.61 6.81
C ILE A 361 12.72 35.46 7.71
N GLU A 362 12.75 34.25 7.16
CA GLU A 362 13.19 33.01 7.82
C GLU A 362 12.40 32.65 9.09
N LYS A 363 11.16 33.11 9.23
CA LYS A 363 10.28 32.73 10.35
C LYS A 363 9.35 31.61 9.93
N ALA A 364 9.09 30.69 10.85
CA ALA A 364 8.15 29.61 10.61
C ALA A 364 6.74 30.17 10.37
N VAL A 365 6.03 29.56 9.42
CA VAL A 365 4.61 29.80 9.13
C VAL A 365 3.90 28.45 9.04
N ILE A 366 2.70 28.37 9.62
CA ILE A 366 1.93 27.13 9.70
C ILE A 366 0.69 27.25 8.81
N ASN A 367 0.52 26.31 7.87
CA ASN A 367 -0.70 26.16 7.11
C ASN A 367 -1.73 25.40 7.98
N GLU A 368 -2.65 26.14 8.59
CA GLU A 368 -3.66 25.60 9.50
C GLU A 368 -4.57 24.55 8.83
N LYS A 369 -4.79 24.66 7.51
CA LYS A 369 -5.61 23.70 6.75
C LYS A 369 -4.95 22.33 6.63
N LEU A 370 -3.61 22.29 6.66
CA LEU A 370 -2.84 21.05 6.60
C LEU A 370 -2.44 20.54 7.99
N CYS A 371 -2.56 21.37 9.03
CA CYS A 371 -2.18 20.99 10.38
C CYS A 371 -3.09 19.86 10.88
N ILE A 372 -2.48 18.74 11.29
CA ILE A 372 -3.20 17.60 11.88
C ILE A 372 -3.19 17.60 13.42
N GLY A 373 -2.64 18.65 14.05
CA GLY A 373 -2.64 18.81 15.51
C GLY A 373 -1.73 17.84 16.28
N CYS A 374 -0.80 17.16 15.62
CA CYS A 374 0.04 16.11 16.24
C CYS A 374 1.04 16.60 17.28
N GLY A 375 1.35 17.89 17.34
CA GLY A 375 2.24 18.46 18.37
C GLY A 375 3.74 18.25 18.20
N GLN A 376 4.20 17.60 17.12
CA GLN A 376 5.63 17.40 16.89
C GLN A 376 6.42 18.70 16.78
N CYS A 377 5.85 19.71 16.11
CA CYS A 377 6.46 21.04 16.03
C CYS A 377 6.54 21.77 17.37
N TYR A 378 5.56 21.56 18.26
CA TYR A 378 5.57 22.10 19.62
C TYR A 378 6.68 21.45 20.45
N HIS A 379 6.73 20.12 20.44
CA HIS A 379 7.72 19.33 21.20
C HIS A 379 9.16 19.65 20.83
N HIS A 380 9.45 19.77 19.53
CA HIS A 380 10.80 19.97 19.02
C HIS A 380 11.20 21.44 18.86
N CYS A 381 10.40 22.41 19.30
CA CYS A 381 10.74 23.84 19.15
C CYS A 381 11.73 24.28 20.24
N PRO A 382 13.02 24.53 19.94
CA PRO A 382 14.01 24.90 20.96
C PRO A 382 13.74 26.27 21.59
N SER A 383 13.00 27.15 20.90
CA SER A 383 12.69 28.50 21.37
C SER A 383 11.29 28.65 21.95
N ASN A 384 10.52 27.56 22.05
CA ASN A 384 9.14 27.57 22.55
C ASN A 384 8.28 28.66 21.88
N ALA A 385 8.38 28.76 20.55
CA ALA A 385 7.66 29.74 19.74
C ALA A 385 6.28 29.24 19.29
N ILE A 386 6.04 27.94 19.39
CA ILE A 386 4.81 27.25 18.95
C ILE A 386 4.01 26.85 20.19
N GLU A 387 2.69 26.96 20.12
CA GLU A 387 1.74 26.47 21.11
C GLU A 387 0.74 25.51 20.46
N LEU A 388 0.20 24.58 21.24
CA LEU A 388 -0.95 23.76 20.85
C LEU A 388 -2.21 24.30 21.51
N ILE A 389 -3.19 24.65 20.70
CA ILE A 389 -4.51 25.07 21.17
C ILE A 389 -5.55 24.02 20.82
N GLU A 390 -6.53 23.84 21.69
CA GLU A 390 -7.68 22.97 21.44
C GLU A 390 -8.47 23.49 20.24
N ASP A 391 -8.75 22.59 19.31
CA ASP A 391 -9.50 22.87 18.09
C ASP A 391 -9.97 21.55 17.47
N GLU A 392 -11.19 21.14 17.82
CA GLU A 392 -11.84 19.96 17.25
C GLU A 392 -12.32 20.25 15.83
N ARG A 393 -11.69 19.61 14.83
CA ARG A 393 -12.05 19.77 13.42
C ARG A 393 -11.72 18.52 12.61
N GLU A 394 -12.48 18.34 11.52
CA GLU A 394 -12.10 17.42 10.45
C GLU A 394 -10.99 18.07 9.61
N VAL A 395 -9.90 17.32 9.40
CA VAL A 395 -8.79 17.73 8.54
C VAL A 395 -8.75 16.82 7.33
N PHE A 396 -8.83 17.43 6.14
CA PHE A 396 -8.68 16.73 4.86
C PHE A 396 -7.40 17.21 4.17
N LEU A 397 -6.44 16.29 4.02
CA LEU A 397 -5.25 16.50 3.24
C LEU A 397 -5.46 15.84 1.86
N PRO A 398 -5.54 16.62 0.78
CA PRO A 398 -5.63 16.05 -0.56
C PRO A 398 -4.38 15.23 -0.88
N MET A 399 -4.54 14.25 -1.76
CA MET A 399 -3.43 13.49 -2.30
C MET A 399 -2.35 14.45 -2.83
N LEU A 400 -1.09 14.18 -2.49
CA LEU A 400 0.02 15.02 -2.93
C LEU A 400 0.35 14.75 -4.39
N GLY A 401 0.55 15.82 -5.17
CA GLY A 401 1.15 15.68 -6.50
C GLY A 401 2.59 15.18 -6.40
N LYS A 402 3.14 14.64 -7.49
CA LYS A 402 4.47 13.99 -7.52
C LYS A 402 5.60 14.86 -6.96
N GLU A 403 5.57 16.16 -7.25
CA GLU A 403 6.58 17.13 -6.78
C GLU A 403 6.42 17.49 -5.29
N GLN A 404 5.23 17.29 -4.73
CA GLN A 404 4.91 17.61 -3.35
C GLN A 404 5.16 16.42 -2.41
N ALA A 405 5.15 15.20 -2.94
CA ALA A 405 5.42 13.98 -2.18
C ALA A 405 6.79 14.05 -1.49
N ARG A 406 6.80 13.81 -0.18
CA ARG A 406 8.02 13.74 0.65
C ARG A 406 8.85 12.51 0.33
N ILE A 407 8.19 11.41 -0.04
CA ILE A 407 8.80 10.11 -0.33
C ILE A 407 8.53 9.82 -1.78
N LYS A 408 9.58 9.83 -2.61
CA LYS A 408 9.40 9.64 -4.05
C LYS A 408 9.58 8.17 -4.40
N PRO A 409 8.77 7.61 -5.32
CA PRO A 409 8.99 6.26 -5.83
C PRO A 409 10.38 6.04 -6.46
N GLU A 410 11.03 7.11 -6.90
CA GLU A 410 12.40 7.10 -7.44
C GLU A 410 13.48 6.99 -6.35
N ASP A 411 13.15 7.30 -5.08
CA ASP A 411 14.04 7.05 -3.92
C ASP A 411 14.15 5.53 -3.59
N TYR A 412 13.31 4.68 -4.20
CA TYR A 412 13.33 3.21 -4.04
C TYR A 412 14.22 2.49 -5.04
N ASP A 413 14.67 3.20 -6.08
CA ASP A 413 15.34 2.62 -7.25
C ASP A 413 16.87 2.82 -7.20
N GLU A 414 17.39 3.42 -6.11
CA GLU A 414 18.81 3.75 -5.97
C GLU A 414 19.69 2.56 -5.54
N THR A 415 19.12 1.37 -5.26
CA THR A 415 19.90 0.16 -4.95
C THR A 415 20.24 -0.72 -6.15
N GLU A 416 19.92 -0.32 -7.39
CA GLU A 416 20.40 -1.00 -8.61
C GLU A 416 21.41 -0.14 -9.38
N GLU A 417 22.59 0.12 -8.77
CA GLU A 417 23.78 0.50 -9.54
C GLU A 417 24.24 -0.62 -10.50
N ASP A 418 23.72 -1.85 -10.36
CA ASP A 418 24.08 -3.00 -11.21
C ASP A 418 23.33 -3.09 -12.55
N ASP A 419 22.22 -2.36 -12.75
CA ASP A 419 21.42 -2.45 -13.98
C ASP A 419 21.90 -1.52 -15.11
N LEU A 420 22.75 -0.53 -14.81
CA LEU A 420 23.27 0.39 -15.84
C LEU A 420 24.36 -0.22 -16.71
N VAL A 421 25.01 -1.30 -16.26
CA VAL A 421 26.07 -1.99 -17.02
C VAL A 421 25.49 -2.60 -18.30
N ASP A 422 24.25 -3.10 -18.28
CA ASP A 422 23.65 -3.78 -19.42
C ASP A 422 23.18 -2.81 -20.54
N TYR A 423 22.83 -1.56 -20.20
CA TYR A 423 22.43 -0.54 -21.17
C TYR A 423 23.62 0.18 -21.86
N LEU A 424 24.83 0.03 -21.31
CA LEU A 424 26.06 0.68 -21.78
C LEU A 424 26.92 -0.23 -22.68
N THR A 425 26.56 -1.51 -22.83
CA THR A 425 27.24 -2.43 -23.74
C THR A 425 27.05 -1.96 -25.19
N PRO A 426 28.11 -1.60 -25.94
CA PRO A 426 27.97 -1.11 -27.31
C PRO A 426 27.41 -2.20 -28.21
N SER A 427 26.39 -1.89 -29.01
CA SER A 427 25.91 -2.78 -30.08
C SER A 427 26.62 -2.46 -31.39
N THR A 428 26.86 -3.48 -32.19
CA THR A 428 27.41 -3.28 -33.53
C THR A 428 26.33 -2.82 -34.49
N ARG A 429 26.72 -2.07 -35.53
CA ARG A 429 25.83 -1.68 -36.63
C ARG A 429 25.10 -2.89 -37.25
N SER A 430 25.78 -4.03 -37.36
CA SER A 430 25.21 -5.26 -37.93
C SER A 430 24.05 -5.80 -37.10
N GLU A 431 24.19 -5.85 -35.77
CA GLU A 431 23.15 -6.35 -34.86
C GLU A 431 21.92 -5.44 -34.84
N VAL A 432 22.13 -4.12 -34.85
CA VAL A 432 21.02 -3.14 -34.91
C VAL A 432 20.24 -3.30 -36.21
N LEU A 433 20.93 -3.49 -37.34
CA LEU A 433 20.30 -3.68 -38.65
C LEU A 433 19.54 -5.01 -38.76
N GLU A 434 20.09 -6.08 -38.20
CA GLU A 434 19.43 -7.38 -38.12
C GLU A 434 18.09 -7.25 -37.36
N VAL A 435 18.11 -6.68 -36.15
CA VAL A 435 16.91 -6.53 -35.33
C VAL A 435 15.92 -5.52 -35.92
N LEU A 436 16.40 -4.47 -36.60
CA LEU A 436 15.54 -3.55 -37.36
C LEU A 436 14.80 -4.27 -38.49
N GLU A 437 15.51 -5.13 -39.22
CA GLU A 437 14.93 -5.92 -40.29
C GLU A 437 13.95 -6.96 -39.74
N GLU A 438 14.27 -7.66 -38.65
CA GLU A 438 13.34 -8.54 -37.94
C GLU A 438 12.05 -7.80 -37.53
N THR A 439 12.21 -6.63 -36.91
CA THR A 439 11.09 -5.77 -36.50
C THR A 439 10.22 -5.38 -37.69
N ARG A 440 10.84 -5.05 -38.82
CA ARG A 440 10.15 -4.73 -40.07
C ARG A 440 9.40 -5.95 -40.61
N GLN A 441 10.00 -7.14 -40.58
CA GLN A 441 9.44 -8.39 -41.08
C GLN A 441 8.26 -8.89 -40.23
N LYS A 442 8.17 -8.53 -38.93
CA LYS A 442 6.99 -8.82 -38.09
C LYS A 442 5.68 -8.33 -38.73
N PHE A 443 5.69 -7.26 -39.50
CA PHE A 443 4.50 -6.76 -40.21
C PHE A 443 4.05 -7.63 -41.41
N LEU A 444 4.86 -8.60 -41.85
CA LEU A 444 4.47 -9.60 -42.85
C LEU A 444 3.73 -10.79 -42.25
N ASN A 445 3.80 -11.00 -40.93
CA ASN A 445 3.03 -12.04 -40.24
C ASN A 445 1.52 -11.78 -40.43
N GLU A 446 0.75 -12.81 -40.78
CA GLU A 446 -0.67 -12.66 -41.13
C GLU A 446 -1.54 -12.11 -39.98
N GLU A 447 -1.25 -12.47 -38.73
CA GLU A 447 -2.00 -12.02 -37.56
C GLU A 447 -1.70 -10.55 -37.24
N ILE A 448 -0.42 -10.18 -37.30
CA ILE A 448 0.02 -8.79 -37.12
C ILE A 448 -0.53 -7.94 -38.27
N ASN A 449 -0.40 -8.38 -39.52
CA ASN A 449 -0.88 -7.64 -40.70
C ASN A 449 -2.38 -7.30 -40.61
N LYS A 450 -3.22 -8.24 -40.12
CA LYS A 450 -4.65 -7.99 -39.86
C LYS A 450 -4.86 -6.81 -38.90
N ALA A 451 -4.09 -6.75 -37.81
CA ALA A 451 -4.17 -5.65 -36.84
C ALA A 451 -3.74 -4.30 -37.42
N PHE A 452 -2.85 -4.29 -38.42
CA PHE A 452 -2.32 -3.08 -39.07
C PHE A 452 -2.95 -2.79 -40.44
N ARG A 453 -4.10 -3.40 -40.80
CA ARG A 453 -4.82 -3.10 -42.05
C ARG A 453 -5.14 -1.59 -42.17
N LYS A 454 -4.95 -1.01 -43.36
CA LYS A 454 -5.10 0.44 -43.65
C LYS A 454 -4.13 1.35 -42.87
N TRP A 455 -3.14 0.80 -42.17
CA TRP A 455 -2.16 1.60 -41.46
C TRP A 455 -1.12 2.13 -42.46
N ASN A 456 -0.96 3.45 -42.49
CA ASN A 456 0.01 4.16 -43.32
C ASN A 456 0.80 5.09 -42.41
N LYS A 457 2.03 4.70 -42.06
CA LYS A 457 2.88 5.41 -41.09
C LYS A 457 4.35 5.27 -41.42
N THR A 458 5.12 6.32 -41.16
CA THR A 458 6.57 6.33 -41.29
C THR A 458 7.22 6.21 -39.91
N MET A 459 8.11 5.22 -39.75
CA MET A 459 8.85 4.98 -38.51
C MET A 459 10.31 5.36 -38.72
N LEU A 460 10.78 6.38 -37.99
CA LEU A 460 12.15 6.85 -37.99
C LEU A 460 12.83 6.48 -36.66
N TYR A 461 14.06 5.97 -36.75
CA TYR A 461 14.92 5.62 -35.62
C TYR A 461 16.21 6.41 -35.74
N TYR A 462 16.66 6.98 -34.62
CA TYR A 462 17.99 7.56 -34.47
C TYR A 462 18.73 6.78 -33.38
N PHE A 463 19.83 6.14 -33.75
CA PHE A 463 20.68 5.37 -32.84
C PHE A 463 21.82 6.25 -32.33
N THR A 464 21.75 6.64 -31.07
CA THR A 464 22.64 7.65 -30.48
C THR A 464 24.10 7.19 -30.35
N ASP A 465 24.33 5.89 -30.24
CA ASP A 465 25.64 5.24 -30.14
C ASP A 465 26.30 5.00 -31.51
N LEU A 466 25.51 4.85 -32.57
CA LEU A 466 25.98 4.74 -33.95
C LEU A 466 26.01 6.08 -34.68
N ASP A 467 25.29 7.08 -34.16
CA ASP A 467 25.00 8.37 -34.82
C ASP A 467 24.33 8.22 -36.19
N GLU A 468 23.48 7.20 -36.35
CA GLU A 468 22.83 6.86 -37.62
C GLU A 468 21.30 6.99 -37.56
N TYR A 469 20.70 7.33 -38.71
CA TYR A 469 19.25 7.38 -38.88
C TYR A 469 18.79 6.26 -39.82
N TRP A 470 17.74 5.56 -39.42
CA TRP A 470 17.12 4.49 -40.20
C TRP A 470 15.62 4.62 -40.17
N TYR A 471 14.97 4.29 -41.29
CA TYR A 471 13.51 4.35 -41.35
C TYR A 471 12.93 3.33 -42.30
N PHE A 472 11.66 3.01 -42.08
CA PHE A 472 10.83 2.33 -43.06
C PHE A 472 9.40 2.84 -42.98
N GLU A 473 8.69 2.71 -44.10
CA GLU A 473 7.29 3.07 -44.22
C GLU A 473 6.42 1.82 -44.09
N ILE A 474 5.27 1.93 -43.45
CA ILE A 474 4.19 0.95 -43.59
C ILE A 474 3.14 1.51 -44.53
N LYS A 475 2.76 0.74 -45.55
CA LYS A 475 1.69 1.07 -46.50
C LYS A 475 0.62 0.00 -46.47
N ASN A 476 -0.59 0.38 -46.10
CA ASN A 476 -1.73 -0.51 -45.91
C ASN A 476 -1.40 -1.74 -45.03
N GLY A 477 -0.66 -1.54 -43.95
CA GLY A 477 -0.23 -2.60 -43.03
C GLY A 477 0.97 -3.44 -43.49
N LYS A 478 1.51 -3.20 -44.70
CA LYS A 478 2.69 -3.90 -45.22
C LYS A 478 3.95 -3.04 -45.13
N PRO A 479 5.08 -3.60 -44.68
CA PRO A 479 6.33 -2.87 -44.57
C PRO A 479 6.95 -2.64 -45.94
N GLN A 480 7.47 -1.43 -46.15
CA GLN A 480 8.36 -1.08 -47.26
C GLN A 480 9.81 -1.43 -46.89
N PRO A 481 10.76 -1.41 -47.84
CA PRO A 481 12.17 -1.65 -47.54
C PRO A 481 12.73 -0.66 -46.51
N LEU A 482 13.66 -1.16 -45.68
CA LEU A 482 14.45 -0.36 -44.75
C LEU A 482 15.37 0.58 -45.54
N LYS A 483 15.50 1.83 -45.09
CA LYS A 483 16.32 2.86 -45.73
C LYS A 483 17.15 3.59 -44.67
N GLU A 484 18.39 3.89 -45.04
CA GLU A 484 19.28 4.76 -44.27
C GLU A 484 18.93 6.23 -44.55
N GLY A 485 18.93 7.06 -43.52
CA GLY A 485 18.73 8.50 -43.63
C GLY A 485 17.57 9.05 -42.81
N LYS A 486 17.40 10.38 -42.92
CA LYS A 486 16.35 11.13 -42.22
C LYS A 486 15.11 11.26 -43.07
N VAL A 487 13.96 11.35 -42.42
CA VAL A 487 12.69 11.73 -43.05
C VAL A 487 12.18 13.00 -42.40
N GLU A 488 11.68 13.93 -43.21
CA GLU A 488 10.97 15.11 -42.72
C GLU A 488 9.57 14.71 -42.24
N ASN A 489 9.23 15.10 -41.01
CA ASN A 489 7.92 14.85 -40.37
C ASN A 489 7.53 13.35 -40.31
N PRO A 490 8.33 12.49 -39.66
CA PRO A 490 7.94 11.10 -39.43
C PRO A 490 6.70 11.03 -38.53
N ASP A 491 5.85 10.04 -38.75
CA ASP A 491 4.70 9.81 -37.88
C ASP A 491 5.12 9.31 -36.48
N ILE A 492 6.23 8.56 -36.44
CA ILE A 492 6.82 8.01 -35.22
C ILE A 492 8.33 8.23 -35.30
N PHE A 493 8.90 8.86 -34.28
CA PHE A 493 10.34 9.08 -34.18
C PHE A 493 10.89 8.56 -32.85
N TYR A 494 11.78 7.57 -32.93
CA TYR A 494 12.51 7.01 -31.80
C TYR A 494 13.94 7.55 -31.74
N THR A 495 14.42 7.83 -30.53
CA THR A 495 15.81 8.19 -30.22
C THR A 495 16.26 7.34 -29.04
N LEU A 496 17.26 6.47 -29.24
CA LEU A 496 17.73 5.45 -28.29
C LEU A 496 19.09 4.90 -28.73
N SER A 497 19.80 4.15 -27.88
CA SER A 497 20.99 3.39 -28.32
C SER A 497 20.60 2.09 -29.03
N GLY A 498 21.54 1.51 -29.78
CA GLY A 498 21.40 0.20 -30.40
C GLY A 498 21.08 -0.89 -29.38
N ARG A 499 21.77 -0.90 -28.23
CA ARG A 499 21.53 -1.88 -27.14
C ARG A 499 20.11 -1.79 -26.58
N VAL A 500 19.66 -0.57 -26.31
CA VAL A 500 18.30 -0.31 -25.80
C VAL A 500 17.27 -0.78 -26.84
N PHE A 501 17.47 -0.48 -28.13
CA PHE A 501 16.59 -0.95 -29.19
C PHE A 501 16.51 -2.48 -29.27
N ILE A 502 17.67 -3.15 -29.27
CA ILE A 502 17.74 -4.62 -29.35
C ILE A 502 17.02 -5.25 -28.16
N GLY A 503 17.32 -4.80 -26.93
CA GLY A 503 16.69 -5.35 -25.74
C GLY A 503 15.18 -5.09 -25.69
N LEU A 504 14.72 -3.94 -26.17
CA LEU A 504 13.28 -3.64 -26.31
C LEU A 504 12.60 -4.59 -27.31
N MET A 505 13.22 -4.85 -28.45
CA MET A 505 12.62 -5.69 -29.50
C MET A 505 12.64 -7.19 -29.18
N ARG A 506 13.56 -7.62 -28.31
CA ARG A 506 13.72 -8.99 -27.82
C ARG A 506 13.01 -9.28 -26.49
N GLY A 507 12.41 -8.26 -25.86
CA GLY A 507 11.73 -8.40 -24.57
C GLY A 507 12.69 -8.51 -23.37
N GLU A 508 13.98 -8.24 -23.57
CA GLU A 508 15.00 -8.22 -22.51
C GLU A 508 14.91 -6.92 -21.67
N ILE A 509 14.42 -5.83 -22.28
CA ILE A 509 14.24 -4.54 -21.63
C ILE A 509 12.76 -4.16 -21.65
N ASP A 510 12.21 -3.83 -20.50
CA ASP A 510 10.85 -3.28 -20.42
C ASP A 510 10.77 -1.88 -21.04
N GLY A 511 9.81 -1.70 -21.95
CA GLY A 511 9.62 -0.45 -22.69
C GLY A 511 9.25 0.75 -21.83
N PHE A 512 8.54 0.50 -20.72
CA PHE A 512 8.14 1.55 -19.80
C PHE A 512 9.28 1.95 -18.86
N LYS A 513 10.06 0.97 -18.36
CA LYS A 513 11.31 1.16 -17.60
C LYS A 513 12.31 1.98 -18.43
N ALA A 514 12.52 1.63 -19.70
CA ALA A 514 13.43 2.35 -20.60
C ALA A 514 12.98 3.80 -20.88
N PHE A 515 11.66 4.03 -21.06
CA PHE A 515 11.12 5.37 -21.28
C PHE A 515 11.28 6.25 -20.02
N ARG A 516 10.98 5.72 -18.83
CA ARG A 516 11.15 6.42 -17.54
C ARG A 516 12.62 6.76 -17.26
N LYS A 517 13.55 5.83 -17.51
CA LYS A 517 15.01 6.04 -17.40
C LYS A 517 15.58 6.96 -18.50
N LYS A 518 14.74 7.53 -19.38
CA LYS A 518 15.13 8.39 -20.52
C LYS A 518 16.10 7.72 -21.51
N LEU A 519 16.16 6.39 -21.51
CA LEU A 519 16.96 5.57 -22.42
C LEU A 519 16.34 5.50 -23.83
N VAL A 520 15.02 5.68 -23.92
CA VAL A 520 14.30 5.88 -25.18
C VAL A 520 13.48 7.15 -25.12
N LYS A 521 13.60 8.00 -26.14
CA LYS A 521 12.69 9.12 -26.40
C LYS A 521 11.88 8.81 -27.64
N VAL A 522 10.56 8.96 -27.54
CA VAL A 522 9.66 8.72 -28.67
C VAL A 522 8.74 9.91 -28.89
N LYS A 523 8.59 10.33 -30.15
CA LYS A 523 7.61 11.33 -30.58
C LYS A 523 6.58 10.66 -31.48
N ALA A 524 5.40 10.38 -30.93
CA ALA A 524 4.24 9.85 -31.65
C ALA A 524 2.96 10.02 -30.80
N PRO A 525 1.75 9.98 -31.39
CA PRO A 525 0.51 9.92 -30.62
C PRO A 525 0.43 8.63 -29.78
N ILE A 526 -0.03 8.72 -28.53
CA ILE A 526 -0.07 7.58 -27.59
C ILE A 526 -0.85 6.36 -28.12
N ARG A 527 -1.96 6.60 -28.87
CA ARG A 527 -2.76 5.54 -29.50
C ARG A 527 -1.97 4.73 -30.53
N VAL A 528 -0.96 5.35 -31.15
CA VAL A 528 -0.07 4.69 -32.10
C VAL A 528 0.93 3.79 -31.36
N LEU A 529 1.48 4.26 -30.24
CA LEU A 529 2.41 3.51 -29.40
C LEU A 529 1.78 2.27 -28.77
N ILE A 530 0.56 2.41 -28.20
CA ILE A 530 -0.21 1.27 -27.67
C ILE A 530 -0.43 0.20 -28.74
N LYS A 531 -0.71 0.62 -29.98
CA LYS A 531 -0.91 -0.33 -31.09
C LYS A 531 0.37 -1.07 -31.47
N LEU A 532 1.53 -0.42 -31.35
CA LEU A 532 2.85 -0.99 -31.67
C LEU A 532 3.35 -2.00 -30.64
N GLN A 533 2.79 -2.04 -29.42
CA GLN A 533 3.11 -3.07 -28.43
C GLN A 533 2.88 -4.50 -28.96
N LYS A 534 1.98 -4.67 -29.94
CA LYS A 534 1.75 -5.97 -30.62
C LYS A 534 2.96 -6.51 -31.40
N LEU A 535 4.02 -5.71 -31.56
CA LEU A 535 5.27 -6.10 -32.21
C LEU A 535 6.33 -6.54 -31.20
N ILE A 536 6.12 -6.23 -29.92
CA ILE A 536 6.98 -6.64 -28.82
C ILE A 536 6.41 -7.97 -28.36
N GLY A 537 7.20 -9.04 -28.52
CA GLY A 537 6.83 -10.40 -28.16
C GLY A 537 7.12 -10.65 -26.70
#